data_AF-A0A7Z9YUU9-F1
#
_entry.id   AF-A0A7Z9YUU9-F1
#
_cell.length_a   1.000
_cell.length_b   1.000
_cell.length_c   1.000
_cell.angle_alpha   90.00
_cell.angle_beta   90.00
_cell.angle_gamma   90.00
#
_symmetry.space_group_name_H-M   'P 1'
#
loop_
_entity.id
_entity.type
_entity.pdbx_description
1 polymer ?
#
loop_
_entity_poly.entity_id
_entity_poly.type
_entity_poly.pdbx_seq_one_letter_code
_entity_poly.pdbx_strand_id
1 'polypeptide(L)'
;MAVGYEKYGMQTDIEHFRYVMEQKNYRFDITPLGGAMAKNDRIRRLIPLFEAGRVYLPHTCKHTDYVGNKVDMVKEFVDEYREFPVSRHDDMMDCLARIKDDDFYMETPGEINYQAIPKPAVIPGSNSWM
;
A
#
# COMPACT_ATOMS: atom_id res chain seq x y z
N MET A 1 -0.63 7.59 10.81
CA MET A 1 -0.85 7.28 9.37
C MET A 1 0.44 6.67 8.85
N ALA A 2 0.39 5.48 8.26
CA ALA A 2 1.56 4.77 7.71
C ALA A 2 1.43 4.68 6.19
N VAL A 3 2.55 4.81 5.47
CA VAL A 3 2.59 4.69 4.00
C VAL A 3 3.49 3.52 3.62
N GLY A 4 2.92 2.54 2.94
CA GLY A 4 3.64 1.37 2.43
C GLY A 4 3.96 1.58 0.96
N TYR A 5 5.19 1.29 0.55
CA TYR A 5 5.59 1.36 -0.86
C TYR A 5 6.25 0.06 -1.29
N GLU A 6 5.69 -0.59 -2.31
CA GLU A 6 6.27 -1.79 -2.87
C GLU A 6 7.58 -1.47 -3.60
N LYS A 7 8.68 -2.03 -3.11
CA LYS A 7 10.00 -1.82 -3.69
C LYS A 7 10.18 -2.72 -4.91
N TYR A 8 9.79 -2.24 -6.09
CA TYR A 8 10.17 -2.88 -7.35
C TYR A 8 11.54 -2.39 -7.82
N GLY A 9 12.57 -3.22 -7.65
CA GLY A 9 13.72 -3.24 -8.56
C GLY A 9 14.54 -1.97 -8.80
N MET A 10 14.61 -0.98 -7.91
CA MET A 10 15.76 -0.06 -7.79
C MET A 10 15.61 0.79 -6.52
N GLN A 11 16.69 0.91 -5.73
CA GLN A 11 16.74 1.67 -4.47
C GLN A 11 16.36 3.16 -4.63
N THR A 12 16.27 3.66 -5.87
CA THR A 12 16.14 5.05 -6.28
C THR A 12 14.76 5.68 -5.99
N ASP A 13 13.67 4.90 -5.97
CA ASP A 13 12.33 5.49 -5.84
C ASP A 13 12.11 6.19 -4.49
N ILE A 14 12.49 5.52 -3.40
CA ILE A 14 12.38 6.07 -2.03
C ILE A 14 13.30 7.28 -1.86
N GLU A 15 14.49 7.25 -2.47
CA GLU A 15 15.41 8.39 -2.48
C GLU A 15 14.81 9.58 -3.24
N HIS A 16 14.17 9.32 -4.39
CA HIS A 16 13.48 10.36 -5.15
C HIS A 16 12.29 10.94 -4.38
N PHE A 17 11.49 10.11 -3.71
CA PHE A 17 10.43 10.59 -2.82
C PHE A 17 10.98 11.51 -1.75
N ARG A 18 12.05 11.11 -1.05
CA ARG A 18 12.71 11.94 -0.03
C ARG A 18 13.23 13.26 -0.59
N TYR A 19 13.83 13.24 -1.78
CA TYR A 19 14.27 14.45 -2.46
C TYR A 19 13.10 15.41 -2.73
N VAL A 20 11.99 14.90 -3.29
CA VAL A 20 10.81 15.72 -3.60
C VAL A 20 10.10 16.21 -2.32
N MET A 21 10.06 15.39 -1.26
CA MET A 21 9.55 15.78 0.06
C MET A 21 10.32 16.97 0.63
N GLU A 22 11.64 16.98 0.47
CA GLU A 22 12.51 18.09 0.89
C GLU A 22 12.20 19.36 0.09
N GLN A 23 12.08 19.25 -1.24
CA GLN A 23 11.77 20.40 -2.10
C GLN A 23 10.38 20.99 -1.84
N LYS A 24 9.38 20.14 -1.56
CA LYS A 24 7.98 20.56 -1.35
C LYS A 24 7.62 20.78 0.12
N ASN A 25 8.56 20.58 1.04
CA ASN A 25 8.37 20.65 2.49
C ASN A 25 7.16 19.80 3.00
N TYR A 26 6.93 18.63 2.38
CA TYR A 26 5.86 17.70 2.75
C TYR A 26 6.49 16.36 3.15
N ARG A 27 6.41 15.98 4.43
CA ARG A 27 7.14 14.84 4.99
C ARG A 27 6.18 13.75 5.47
N PHE A 28 6.49 12.50 5.13
CA PHE A 28 5.84 11.31 5.65
C PHE A 28 6.80 10.13 5.61
N ASP A 29 6.62 9.17 6.52
CA ASP A 29 7.44 7.97 6.57
C ASP A 29 6.95 6.95 5.55
N ILE A 30 7.90 6.38 4.81
CA ILE A 30 7.64 5.31 3.84
C ILE A 30 8.23 4.01 4.39
N THR A 31 7.38 3.03 4.57
CA THR A 31 7.76 1.65 4.88
C THR A 31 7.95 0.89 3.57
N PRO A 32 9.18 0.45 3.24
CA PRO A 32 9.40 -0.37 2.06
C PRO A 32 8.75 -1.75 2.25
N LEU A 33 7.91 -2.15 1.31
CA LEU A 33 7.24 -3.44 1.29
C LEU A 33 7.84 -4.32 0.20
N GLY A 34 7.81 -5.63 0.43
CA GLY A 34 8.32 -6.64 -0.49
C GLY A 34 7.96 -8.05 -0.04
N GLY A 35 8.38 -9.04 -0.80
CA GLY A 35 8.16 -10.44 -0.44
C GLY A 35 8.16 -11.35 -1.66
N ALA A 36 8.46 -12.63 -1.44
CA ALA A 36 8.45 -13.66 -2.46
C ALA A 36 7.06 -14.27 -2.71
N MET A 37 6.03 -13.81 -1.99
CA MET A 37 4.67 -14.33 -2.12
C MET A 37 4.09 -13.99 -3.50
N ALA A 38 3.51 -14.99 -4.16
CA ALA A 38 2.83 -14.81 -5.43
C ALA A 38 1.66 -13.82 -5.30
N LYS A 39 1.43 -13.02 -6.34
CA LYS A 39 0.40 -11.97 -6.38
C LYS A 39 -0.99 -12.49 -5.99
N ASN A 40 -1.42 -13.59 -6.60
CA ASN A 40 -2.72 -14.21 -6.29
C ASN A 40 -2.86 -14.65 -4.84
N ASP A 41 -1.79 -15.19 -4.24
CA ASP A 41 -1.82 -15.65 -2.85
C ASP A 41 -1.89 -14.46 -1.89
N ARG A 42 -1.19 -13.36 -2.22
CA ARG A 42 -1.25 -12.11 -1.45
C ARG A 42 -2.65 -11.51 -1.50
N ILE A 43 -3.27 -11.43 -2.68
CA ILE A 43 -4.66 -10.96 -2.83
C ILE A 43 -5.64 -11.83 -2.02
N ARG A 44 -5.46 -13.16 -2.02
CA ARG A 44 -6.30 -14.07 -1.22
C ARG A 44 -6.24 -13.80 0.29
N ARG A 45 -5.20 -13.15 0.82
CA ARG A 45 -5.14 -12.71 2.23
C ARG A 45 -6.20 -11.66 2.57
N LEU A 46 -6.80 -11.02 1.57
CA LEU A 46 -7.90 -10.08 1.77
C LEU A 46 -9.25 -10.75 1.99
N ILE A 47 -9.41 -12.03 1.63
CA ILE A 47 -10.69 -12.76 1.74
C ILE A 47 -11.31 -12.60 3.14
N PRO A 48 -10.59 -12.83 4.26
CA PRO A 48 -11.18 -12.69 5.59
C PRO A 48 -11.64 -11.26 5.91
N LEU A 49 -11.01 -10.22 5.33
CA LEU A 49 -11.43 -8.83 5.54
C LEU A 49 -12.72 -8.52 4.81
N PHE A 50 -12.87 -9.03 3.58
CA PHE A 50 -14.10 -8.87 2.80
C PHE A 50 -15.25 -9.68 3.39
N GLU A 51 -15.03 -10.94 3.77
CA GLU A 51 -16.05 -11.77 4.43
C GLU A 51 -16.54 -11.17 5.75
N ALA A 52 -15.64 -10.53 6.51
CA ALA A 52 -15.97 -9.84 7.75
C ALA A 52 -16.58 -8.44 7.54
N GLY A 53 -16.78 -7.98 6.30
CA GLY A 53 -17.33 -6.66 5.99
C GLY A 53 -16.47 -5.49 6.49
N ARG A 54 -15.15 -5.66 6.54
CA ARG A 54 -14.20 -4.66 7.08
C ARG A 54 -13.62 -3.71 6.03
N VAL A 55 -13.97 -3.90 4.76
CA VAL A 55 -13.53 -3.05 3.64
C VAL A 55 -14.70 -2.20 3.18
N TYR A 56 -14.52 -0.88 3.20
CA TYR A 56 -15.54 0.08 2.80
C TYR A 56 -15.06 0.85 1.58
N LEU A 57 -15.88 0.87 0.53
CA LEU A 57 -15.62 1.65 -0.68
C LEU A 57 -16.65 2.79 -0.77
N PRO A 58 -16.27 3.97 -1.27
CA PRO A 58 -17.24 5.01 -1.59
C PRO A 58 -18.16 4.55 -2.73
N HIS A 59 -19.32 5.18 -2.91
CA HIS A 59 -20.25 4.79 -3.98
C HIS A 59 -19.69 4.99 -5.40
N THR A 60 -18.86 6.03 -5.58
CA THR A 60 -18.23 6.37 -6.87
C THR A 60 -16.92 7.09 -6.60
N CYS A 61 -15.92 6.86 -7.44
CA CYS A 61 -14.67 7.64 -7.45
C CYS A 61 -14.30 7.99 -8.89
N LYS A 62 -14.74 9.17 -9.34
CA LYS A 62 -14.51 9.62 -10.72
C LYS A 62 -13.06 10.08 -10.89
N HIS A 63 -12.36 9.48 -11.83
CA HIS A 63 -11.01 9.85 -12.22
C HIS A 63 -10.95 10.11 -13.72
N THR A 64 -10.11 11.04 -14.14
CA THR A 64 -9.83 11.28 -15.56
C THR A 64 -8.50 10.63 -15.87
N ASP A 65 -8.49 9.65 -16.76
CA ASP A 65 -7.25 8.99 -17.17
C ASP A 65 -6.33 9.94 -17.98
N TYR A 66 -5.14 9.45 -18.33
CA TYR A 66 -4.16 10.21 -19.11
C TYR A 66 -4.62 10.53 -20.55
N VAL A 67 -5.64 9.83 -21.06
CA VAL A 67 -6.23 10.02 -22.40
C VAL A 67 -7.41 11.00 -22.35
N GLY A 68 -7.89 11.35 -21.15
CA GLY A 68 -9.04 12.24 -20.94
C GLY A 68 -10.38 11.52 -20.73
N ASN A 69 -10.40 10.19 -20.65
CA ASN A 69 -11.62 9.44 -20.35
C ASN A 69 -11.97 9.55 -18.88
N LYS A 70 -13.27 9.72 -18.60
CA LYS A 70 -13.81 9.69 -17.24
C LYS A 70 -14.13 8.25 -16.86
N VAL A 71 -13.39 7.72 -15.92
CA VAL A 71 -13.57 6.37 -15.36
C VAL A 71 -14.05 6.45 -13.92
N ASP A 72 -14.80 5.44 -13.47
CA ASP A 72 -15.16 5.29 -12.06
C ASP A 72 -14.29 4.20 -11.45
N MET A 73 -13.32 4.60 -10.63
CA MET A 73 -12.34 3.70 -10.03
C MET A 73 -12.98 2.69 -9.08
N VAL A 74 -14.13 3.03 -8.47
CA VAL A 74 -14.86 2.07 -7.62
C VAL A 74 -15.45 0.97 -8.49
N LYS A 75 -16.00 1.33 -9.64
CA LYS A 75 -16.56 0.36 -10.57
C LYS A 75 -15.47 -0.59 -11.07
N GLU A 76 -14.33 -0.06 -11.51
CA GLU A 76 -13.19 -0.87 -11.96
C GLU A 76 -12.69 -1.81 -10.86
N PHE A 77 -12.54 -1.31 -9.62
CA PHE A 77 -12.16 -2.13 -8.47
C PHE A 77 -13.16 -3.28 -8.22
N VAL A 78 -14.46 -2.99 -8.28
CA VAL A 78 -15.50 -3.99 -8.02
C VAL A 78 -15.57 -5.02 -9.13
N ASP A 79 -15.34 -4.63 -10.38
CA ASP A 79 -15.29 -5.56 -11.51
C ASP A 79 -14.05 -6.48 -11.41
N GLU A 80 -12.88 -5.93 -11.07
CA GLU A 80 -11.66 -6.69 -10.74
C GLU A 80 -11.90 -7.68 -9.59
N TYR A 81 -12.56 -7.24 -8.51
CA TYR A 81 -12.92 -8.09 -7.36
C TYR A 81 -13.81 -9.28 -7.76
N ARG A 82 -14.78 -9.06 -8.67
CA ARG A 82 -15.71 -10.11 -9.13
C ARG A 82 -15.05 -11.12 -10.05
N GLU A 83 -14.12 -10.68 -10.88
CA GLU A 83 -13.46 -11.51 -11.89
C GLU A 83 -12.22 -12.24 -11.35
N PHE A 84 -11.72 -11.89 -10.16
CA PHE A 84 -10.59 -12.57 -9.54
C PHE A 84 -10.84 -14.08 -9.39
N PRO A 85 -9.88 -14.97 -9.75
CA PRO A 85 -8.48 -14.72 -10.09
C PRO A 85 -8.19 -14.66 -11.60
N VAL A 86 -9.22 -14.55 -12.44
CA VAL A 86 -9.08 -14.54 -13.92
C VAL A 86 -9.25 -13.16 -14.52
N SER A 87 -9.35 -12.12 -13.68
CA SER A 87 -9.49 -10.73 -14.07
C SER A 87 -8.31 -10.29 -14.95
N ARG A 88 -8.59 -9.40 -15.89
CA ARG A 88 -7.55 -8.82 -16.78
C ARG A 88 -6.55 -7.97 -16.00
N HIS A 89 -7.04 -7.30 -14.96
CA HIS A 89 -6.29 -6.45 -14.06
C HIS A 89 -6.46 -6.98 -12.64
N ASP A 90 -5.40 -6.93 -11.85
CA ASP A 90 -5.36 -7.37 -10.46
C ASP A 90 -4.54 -6.39 -9.58
N ASP A 91 -4.19 -5.23 -10.13
CA ASP A 91 -3.29 -4.25 -9.51
C ASP A 91 -3.94 -3.50 -8.34
N MET A 92 -5.24 -3.21 -8.41
CA MET A 92 -5.91 -2.47 -7.34
C MET A 92 -6.10 -3.35 -6.10
N MET A 93 -6.49 -4.60 -6.32
CA MET A 93 -6.59 -5.62 -5.28
C MET A 93 -5.22 -5.96 -4.72
N ASP A 94 -4.20 -6.04 -5.57
CA ASP A 94 -2.84 -6.31 -5.12
C ASP A 94 -2.28 -5.17 -4.27
N CYS A 95 -2.48 -3.92 -4.68
CA CYS A 95 -2.10 -2.75 -3.90
C CYS A 95 -2.79 -2.75 -2.53
N LEU A 96 -4.09 -3.06 -2.48
CA LEU A 96 -4.81 -3.18 -1.22
C LEU A 96 -4.26 -4.33 -0.35
N ALA A 97 -3.86 -5.45 -0.97
CA ALA A 97 -3.37 -6.63 -0.25
C ALA A 97 -2.08 -6.36 0.53
N ARG A 98 -1.30 -5.33 0.14
CA ARG A 98 -0.12 -4.84 0.87
C ARG A 98 -0.41 -4.37 2.30
N ILE A 99 -1.67 -4.07 2.64
CA ILE A 99 -2.07 -3.78 4.04
C ILE A 99 -1.84 -4.98 4.97
N LYS A 100 -1.71 -6.19 4.42
CA LYS A 100 -1.47 -7.41 5.18
C LYS A 100 -0.01 -7.81 5.23
N ASP A 101 0.90 -7.11 4.55
CA ASP A 101 2.32 -7.43 4.63
C ASP A 101 2.82 -7.26 6.07
N ASP A 102 3.63 -8.21 6.54
CA ASP A 102 4.02 -8.27 7.95
C ASP A 102 4.92 -7.09 8.35
N ASP A 103 5.61 -6.50 7.36
CA ASP A 103 6.39 -5.28 7.51
C ASP A 103 5.52 -4.01 7.52
N PHE A 104 4.24 -4.09 7.13
CA PHE A 104 3.32 -2.97 7.10
C PHE A 104 2.55 -2.85 8.41
N TYR A 105 2.96 -1.92 9.25
CA TYR A 105 2.31 -1.67 10.54
C TYR A 105 1.35 -0.51 10.43
N MET A 106 0.08 -0.80 10.70
CA MET A 106 -0.97 0.20 10.82
C MET A 106 -1.59 0.09 12.22
N GLU A 107 -1.62 1.22 12.93
CA GLU A 107 -2.34 1.31 14.19
C GLU A 107 -3.83 1.13 13.91
N THR A 108 -4.43 0.06 14.45
CA THR A 108 -5.87 -0.13 14.41
C THR A 108 -6.51 0.75 15.48
N PRO A 109 -7.62 1.47 15.18
CA PRO A 109 -8.30 2.27 16.20
C PRO A 109 -8.84 1.36 17.32
N GLY A 110 -8.20 1.38 18.49
CA GLY A 110 -8.70 0.68 19.69
C GLY A 110 -7.64 -0.10 20.49
N GLU A 111 -6.52 -0.50 19.89
CA GLU A 111 -5.46 -1.23 20.60
C GLU A 111 -4.09 -0.62 20.30
N ILE A 112 -3.58 0.18 21.25
CA ILE A 112 -2.22 0.74 21.17
C ILE A 112 -1.26 -0.31 21.74
N ASN A 113 -0.71 -1.17 20.87
CA ASN A 113 0.38 -2.05 21.27
C ASN A 113 1.73 -1.41 20.96
N TYR A 114 2.26 -0.64 21.91
CA TYR A 114 3.56 0.03 21.81
C TYR A 114 4.74 -0.93 21.57
N GLN A 115 4.60 -2.23 21.86
CA GLN A 115 5.66 -3.22 21.65
C GLN A 115 5.66 -3.80 20.22
N ALA A 116 4.54 -3.67 19.49
CA ALA A 116 4.39 -4.16 18.13
C ALA A 116 4.82 -3.13 17.06
N ILE A 117 5.16 -1.90 17.46
CA ILE A 117 5.72 -0.92 16.55
C ILE A 117 7.11 -1.43 16.15
N PRO A 118 7.35 -1.73 14.86
CA PRO A 118 8.66 -2.17 14.41
C PRO A 118 9.64 -1.05 14.76
N LYS A 119 10.74 -1.42 15.41
CA LYS A 119 11.84 -0.46 15.55
C LYS A 119 12.25 -0.08 14.13
N PRO A 120 12.33 1.22 13.78
CA PRO A 120 12.74 1.62 12.45
C PRO A 120 14.04 0.91 12.13
N ALA A 121 14.12 0.30 10.94
CA ALA A 121 15.31 -0.39 10.50
C ALA A 121 16.48 0.59 10.61
N VAL A 122 17.41 0.30 11.53
CA VAL A 122 18.65 1.06 11.67
C VAL A 122 19.39 0.84 10.36
N ILE A 123 19.39 1.86 9.50
CA ILE A 123 20.16 1.83 8.26
C ILE A 123 21.63 1.71 8.69
N PRO A 124 22.34 0.62 8.34
CA PRO A 124 23.74 0.48 8.70
C PRO A 124 24.54 1.57 7.97
N GLY A 125 24.85 2.66 8.68
CA GLY A 125 25.56 3.81 8.10
C GLY A 125 25.20 5.19 8.65
N SER A 126 24.14 5.39 9.44
CA SER A 126 23.87 6.72 10.04
C SER A 126 24.60 6.88 11.39
N ASN A 127 25.92 7.01 11.37
CA ASN A 127 26.67 7.65 12.45
C ASN A 127 26.80 9.13 12.13
N SER A 128 26.14 10.00 12.90
CA SER A 128 26.33 11.47 12.97
C SER A 128 25.11 12.07 13.69
N TRP A 129 25.11 12.80 14.81
CA TRP A 129 26.09 13.58 15.59
C TRP A 129 25.47 13.74 17.01
N MET A 130 26.19 13.49 18.11
CA MET A 130 26.82 14.54 18.95
C MET A 130 27.35 15.75 18.18
#